data_AF-A0A1I7JU67-F1
#
_entry.id   AF-A0A1I7JU67-F1
#
_cell.length_a   1.000
_cell.length_b   1.000
_cell.length_c   1.000
_cell.angle_alpha   90.00
_cell.angle_beta   90.00
_cell.angle_gamma   90.00
#
_symmetry.space_group_name_H-M   'P 1'
#
loop_
_entity.id
_entity.type
_entity.pdbx_description
1 polymer ?
#
loop_
_entity_poly.entity_id
_entity_poly.type
_entity_poly.pdbx_seq_one_letter_code
_entity_poly.pdbx_strand_id
1 'polypeptide(L)' 'MTKEDWLINLEDVSSQVDAETVKFVCVKYGAKDIYGLSPSDYQEAWNELFDYARDAND' A
#
# COMPACT_ATOMS: atom_id res chain seq x y z
N MET A 1 -3.30 -15.87 1.53
CA MET A 1 -2.14 -15.07 1.95
C MET A 1 -2.19 -14.87 3.44
N THR A 2 -1.03 -15.00 4.09
CA THR A 2 -0.86 -14.64 5.50
C THR A 2 -0.71 -13.13 5.66
N LYS A 3 -0.75 -12.64 6.89
CA LYS A 3 -0.45 -11.23 7.19
C LYS A 3 0.96 -10.85 6.71
N GLU A 4 1.93 -11.75 6.88
CA GLU A 4 3.32 -11.52 6.49
C GLU A 4 3.47 -11.37 4.98
N ASP A 5 2.82 -12.25 4.20
CA ASP A 5 2.80 -12.15 2.72
C ASP A 5 2.24 -10.80 2.25
N TRP A 6 1.18 -10.31 2.91
CA TRP A 6 0.58 -9.02 2.57
C TRP A 6 1.50 -7.85 2.90
N LEU A 7 2.18 -7.87 4.03
CA LEU A 7 3.12 -6.82 4.39
C LEU A 7 4.30 -6.78 3.42
N ILE A 8 4.84 -7.93 3.00
CA ILE A 8 5.89 -8.00 1.97
C ILE A 8 5.41 -7.36 0.65
N ASN A 9 4.20 -7.70 0.21
CA ASN A 9 3.63 -7.13 -1.01
C ASN A 9 3.38 -5.62 -0.90
N LEU A 10 2.93 -5.15 0.26
CA LEU A 10 2.72 -3.73 0.53
C LEU A 10 4.03 -2.96 0.60
N GLU A 11 5.08 -3.54 1.20
CA GLU A 11 6.45 -2.97 1.20
C GLU A 11 7.00 -2.85 -0.22
N ASP A 12 6.86 -3.91 -1.02
CA ASP A 12 7.34 -3.95 -2.40
C ASP A 12 6.68 -2.88 -3.27
N VAL A 13 5.34 -2.79 -3.27
CA VAL A 13 4.63 -1.79 -4.06
C VAL A 13 4.85 -0.37 -3.54
N SER A 14 4.94 -0.19 -2.20
CA SER A 14 5.21 1.12 -1.60
C SER A 14 6.60 1.65 -1.95
N SER A 15 7.56 0.78 -2.22
CA SER A 15 8.92 1.17 -2.64
C SER A 15 8.97 1.76 -4.05
N GLN A 16 7.93 1.56 -4.86
CA GLN A 16 7.84 1.99 -6.25
C GLN A 16 7.16 3.36 -6.41
N VAL A 17 6.62 3.92 -5.32
CA VAL A 17 5.97 5.23 -5.30
C VAL A 17 6.62 6.13 -4.25
N ASP A 18 6.32 7.43 -4.30
CA ASP A 18 6.81 8.36 -3.30
C ASP A 18 6.10 8.18 -1.93
N ALA A 19 6.77 8.62 -0.86
CA ALA A 19 6.27 8.46 0.50
C ALA A 19 4.97 9.25 0.78
N GLU A 20 4.67 10.30 0.02
CA GLU A 20 3.44 11.07 0.16
C GLU A 20 2.24 10.26 -0.37
N THR A 21 2.42 9.60 -1.51
CA THR A 21 1.44 8.66 -2.09
C THR A 21 1.15 7.50 -1.14
N VAL A 22 2.17 6.85 -0.56
CA VAL A 22 1.98 5.78 0.43
C VAL A 22 1.15 6.26 1.61
N LYS A 23 1.51 7.42 2.16
CA LYS A 23 0.80 8.02 3.29
C LYS A 23 -0.64 8.40 2.93
N PHE A 24 -0.86 8.93 1.73
CA PHE A 24 -2.19 9.28 1.24
C PHE A 24 -3.12 8.08 1.18
N VAL A 25 -2.65 6.96 0.61
CA VAL A 25 -3.42 5.70 0.56
C VAL A 25 -3.68 5.19 1.98
N CYS A 26 -2.65 5.06 2.82
CA CYS A 26 -2.82 4.53 4.18
C CYS A 26 -3.85 5.32 5.00
N VAL A 27 -3.84 6.65 4.90
CA VAL A 27 -4.77 7.53 5.63
C VAL A 27 -6.24 7.30 5.20
N LYS A 28 -6.51 6.98 3.93
CA LYS A 28 -7.89 6.64 3.48
C LYS A 28 -8.45 5.43 4.22
N TYR A 29 -7.59 4.46 4.54
CA TYR A 29 -7.92 3.24 5.27
C TYR A 29 -7.72 3.39 6.79
N GLY A 30 -7.57 4.62 7.30
CA GLY A 30 -7.42 4.88 8.73
C GLY A 30 -6.06 4.47 9.33
N ALA A 31 -5.07 4.19 8.50
CA ALA A 31 -3.73 3.80 8.90
C ALA A 31 -2.72 4.95 8.75
N LYS A 32 -1.67 4.96 9.58
CA LYS A 32 -0.56 5.93 9.47
C LYS A 32 0.47 5.53 8.42
N ASP A 33 0.60 4.22 8.20
CA ASP A 33 1.55 3.55 7.33
C ASP A 33 1.02 2.14 7.00
N ILE A 34 1.72 1.40 6.16
CA ILE A 34 1.34 0.06 5.71
C ILE A 34 1.22 -0.96 6.84
N TYR A 35 1.92 -0.78 7.96
CA TYR A 35 1.86 -1.68 9.11
C TYR A 35 0.64 -1.42 10.00
N GLY A 36 0.08 -0.21 9.90
CA GLY A 36 -1.16 0.19 10.57
C GLY A 36 -2.44 -0.26 9.84
N LEU A 37 -2.34 -0.79 8.63
CA LEU A 37 -3.49 -1.25 7.85
C LEU A 37 -4.17 -2.46 8.53
N SER A 38 -5.50 -2.47 8.51
CA SER A 38 -6.27 -3.65 8.89
C SER A 38 -6.09 -4.74 7.83
N PRO A 39 -6.02 -6.03 8.20
CA PRO A 39 -5.97 -7.12 7.22
C PRO A 39 -7.14 -7.15 6.22
N SER A 40 -8.27 -6.54 6.57
CA SER A 40 -9.41 -6.35 5.66
C SER A 40 -9.09 -5.44 4.47
N ASP A 41 -8.14 -4.51 4.66
CA ASP A 41 -7.90 -3.40 3.75
C ASP A 41 -6.64 -3.63 2.89
N TYR A 42 -5.85 -4.67 3.21
CA TYR A 42 -4.58 -4.95 2.51
C TYR A 42 -4.74 -5.05 1.00
N GLN A 43 -5.78 -5.73 0.53
CA GLN A 43 -6.00 -5.92 -0.90
C GLN A 43 -6.35 -4.60 -1.60
N GLU A 44 -7.22 -3.79 -1.01
CA GLU A 44 -7.64 -2.52 -1.60
C GLU A 44 -6.49 -1.48 -1.57
N ALA A 45 -5.79 -1.38 -0.44
CA ALA A 45 -4.62 -0.53 -0.31
C ALA A 45 -3.49 -0.94 -1.28
N TRP A 46 -3.25 -2.24 -1.46
CA TRP A 46 -2.26 -2.74 -2.42
C TRP A 46 -2.65 -2.40 -3.86
N ASN A 47 -3.92 -2.60 -4.24
CA ASN A 47 -4.41 -2.26 -5.58
C ASN A 47 -4.24 -0.77 -5.89
N GLU A 48 -4.59 0.12 -4.94
CA GLU A 48 -4.40 1.56 -5.13
C GLU A 48 -2.92 1.92 -5.30
N LEU A 49 -2.05 1.41 -4.43
CA LEU A 49 -0.60 1.65 -4.54
C LEU A 49 -0.04 1.12 -5.86
N PHE A 50 -0.54 -0.03 -6.33
CA PHE A 50 -0.13 -0.63 -7.59
C PHE A 50 -0.56 0.23 -8.79
N ASP A 51 -1.77 0.78 -8.78
CA ASP A 51 -2.21 1.72 -9.82
C ASP A 51 -1.33 2.99 -9.84
N TYR A 52 -1.02 3.57 -8.67
CA TYR A 52 -0.08 4.69 -8.59
C TYR A 52 1.33 4.33 -9.08
N ALA A 53 1.84 3.15 -8.72
CA ALA A 53 3.14 2.66 -9.15
C ALA A 53 3.18 2.47 -10.68
N ARG A 54 2.11 1.95 -11.27
CA ARG A 54 1.98 1.83 -12.73
C ARG A 54 2.01 3.21 -13.38
N ASP A 55 1.19 4.14 -12.90
CA ASP A 55 1.06 5.48 -13.48
C ASP A 55 2.34 6.32 -13.33
N ALA A 56 3.18 6.06 -12.32
CA ALA A 56 4.48 6.70 -12.14
C ALA A 56 5.58 6.18 -13.08
N ASN A 57 5.39 4.99 -13.67
CA ASN A 57 6.36 4.32 -14.53
C ASN A 57 5.99 4.38 -16.04
N ASP A 58 4.85 4.98 -16.39
CA ASP A 58 4.38 5.21 -17.77
C ASP A 58 4.77 6.62 -18.27
#